data_AF-A0A7C6D9S2-F1
#
_entry.id   AF-A0A7C6D9S2-F1
#
_cell.length_a   1.000
_cell.length_b   1.000
_cell.length_c   1.000
_cell.angle_alpha   90.00
_cell.angle_beta   90.00
_cell.angle_gamma   90.00
#
_symmetry.space_group_name_H-M   'P 1'
#
loop_
_entity.id
_entity.type
_entity.pdbx_description
1 polymer ?
#
loop_
_entity_poly.entity_id
_entity_poly.type
_entity_poly.pdbx_seq_one_letter_code
_entity_poly.pdbx_strand_id
1 'polypeptide(L)'
;MVPECYKDMKGLRTLRQGLLLGEMKKKRFQPSQALAMALKPSDYKSVINLSSEGTEAVSYLKCETITVDSDNPKGWQLITVDGYPLGWGKLNNSTLKNMYLPGWRWM
;
A
#
# COMPACT_ATOMS: atom_id res chain seq x y z
N MET A 1 1.80 -14.87 -0.97
CA MET A 1 3.08 -15.43 -1.45
C MET A 1 3.76 -16.10 -0.28
N VAL A 2 3.87 -17.42 -0.38
CA VAL A 2 4.45 -18.27 0.65
C VAL A 2 5.90 -18.56 0.23
N PRO A 3 6.89 -18.50 1.13
CA PRO A 3 8.28 -18.84 0.79
C PRO A 3 8.40 -20.29 0.30
N GLU A 4 9.32 -20.57 -0.62
CA GLU A 4 9.53 -21.92 -1.16
C GLU A 4 9.94 -22.94 -0.08
N CYS A 5 10.63 -22.47 0.96
CA CYS A 5 11.04 -23.32 2.09
C CYS A 5 9.92 -23.60 3.10
N TYR A 6 8.74 -23.00 2.93
CA TYR A 6 7.61 -23.23 3.83
C TYR A 6 7.10 -24.67 3.71
N LYS A 7 7.02 -25.36 4.84
CA LYS A 7 6.43 -26.69 4.95
C LYS A 7 5.19 -26.62 5.82
N ASP A 8 4.08 -27.11 5.31
CA ASP A 8 2.85 -27.20 6.09
C ASP A 8 3.03 -28.24 7.21
N MET A 9 2.78 -27.83 8.45
CA MET A 9 2.95 -28.68 9.63
C MET A 9 1.59 -29.05 10.19
N LYS A 10 1.22 -30.32 10.02
CA LYS A 10 -0.07 -30.84 10.50
C LYS A 10 -0.25 -30.58 12.00
N GLY A 11 -1.35 -29.95 12.36
CA GLY A 11 -1.69 -29.62 13.76
C GLY A 11 -1.20 -28.25 14.23
N LEU A 12 -0.38 -27.55 13.45
CA LEU A 12 0.05 -26.18 13.78
C LEU A 12 -0.90 -25.15 13.16
N ARG A 13 -1.53 -24.32 13.99
CA ARG A 13 -2.32 -23.18 13.51
C ARG A 13 -1.42 -21.97 13.29
N THR A 14 -1.06 -21.72 12.03
CA THR A 14 -0.24 -20.55 11.65
C THR A 14 -1.10 -19.30 11.45
N LEU A 15 -0.71 -18.18 12.05
CA LEU A 15 -1.42 -16.90 11.89
C LEU A 15 -1.14 -16.23 10.53
N ARG A 16 0.11 -16.31 10.04
CA ARG A 16 0.52 -15.83 8.71
C ARG A 16 1.55 -16.81 8.13
N GLN A 17 1.38 -17.16 6.86
CA GLN A 17 2.23 -18.15 6.15
C GLN A 17 3.17 -17.48 5.11
N GLY A 18 3.25 -16.15 5.11
CA GLY A 18 4.07 -15.40 4.17
C GLY A 18 3.53 -14.00 3.92
N LEU A 19 3.87 -13.45 2.75
CA LEU A 19 3.42 -12.13 2.34
C LEU A 19 1.97 -12.19 1.85
N LEU A 20 1.08 -11.50 2.55
CA LEU A 20 -0.29 -11.29 2.09
C LEU A 20 -0.26 -10.35 0.88
N LEU A 21 -0.62 -10.84 -0.31
CA LEU A 21 -0.62 -9.99 -1.51
C LEU A 21 -1.83 -9.04 -1.52
N GLY A 22 -3.00 -9.55 -1.11
CA GLY A 22 -4.25 -8.83 -1.22
C GLY A 22 -5.45 -9.75 -1.12
N GLU A 23 -6.62 -9.19 -1.38
CA GLU A 23 -7.91 -9.89 -1.30
C GLU A 23 -8.70 -9.65 -2.59
N MET A 24 -9.46 -10.66 -3.02
CA MET A 24 -10.45 -10.48 -4.08
C MET A 24 -11.76 -10.00 -3.49
N LYS A 25 -12.18 -8.77 -3.80
CA LYS A 25 -13.47 -8.21 -3.40
C LYS A 25 -14.30 -7.84 -4.62
N LYS A 26 -15.54 -8.36 -4.69
CA LYS A 26 -16.47 -8.08 -5.80
C LYS A 26 -15.81 -8.23 -7.19
N LYS A 27 -15.07 -9.34 -7.39
CA LYS A 27 -14.30 -9.64 -8.62
C LYS A 27 -13.15 -8.67 -8.95
N ARG A 28 -12.67 -7.90 -7.97
CA ARG A 28 -11.52 -7.00 -8.12
C ARG A 28 -10.47 -7.31 -7.07
N PHE A 29 -9.20 -7.29 -7.49
CA PHE A 29 -8.09 -7.44 -6.57
C PHE A 29 -7.87 -6.13 -5.79
N GLN A 30 -7.81 -6.25 -4.46
CA GLN A 30 -7.41 -5.19 -3.56
C GLN A 30 -6.04 -5.56 -2.98
N PRO A 31 -4.96 -4.83 -3.29
CA PRO A 31 -3.65 -5.11 -2.72
C PRO A 31 -3.67 -4.88 -1.20
N SER A 32 -2.89 -5.66 -0.47
CA SER A 32 -2.79 -5.56 0.98
C SER A 32 -1.78 -4.49 1.39
N GLN A 33 -1.93 -3.93 2.59
CA GLN A 33 -0.90 -3.06 3.17
C GLN A 33 0.46 -3.77 3.28
N ALA A 34 0.48 -5.08 3.61
CA ALA A 34 1.72 -5.85 3.68
C ALA A 34 2.45 -5.89 2.34
N LEU A 35 1.72 -5.95 1.22
CA LEU A 35 2.32 -5.88 -0.11
C LEU A 35 2.97 -4.52 -0.36
N ALA A 36 2.33 -3.40 -0.01
CA ALA A 36 2.95 -2.08 -0.15
C ALA A 36 4.29 -2.02 0.59
N MET A 37 4.32 -2.49 1.84
CA MET A 37 5.51 -2.45 2.70
C MET A 37 6.65 -3.34 2.21
N ALA A 38 6.36 -4.33 1.36
CA ALA A 38 7.36 -5.24 0.82
C ALA A 38 7.97 -4.78 -0.51
N LEU A 39 7.35 -3.80 -1.19
CA LEU A 39 7.77 -3.34 -2.50
C LEU A 39 8.82 -2.23 -2.41
N LYS A 40 9.76 -2.22 -3.36
CA LYS A 40 10.56 -1.04 -3.68
C LYS A 40 9.80 -0.15 -4.67
N PRO A 41 10.08 1.16 -4.72
CA PRO A 41 9.52 2.04 -5.75
C PRO A 41 9.76 1.52 -7.18
N SER A 42 10.90 0.87 -7.42
CA SER A 42 11.24 0.28 -8.72
C SER A 42 10.38 -0.92 -9.13
N ASP A 43 9.72 -1.56 -8.17
CA ASP A 43 8.98 -2.82 -8.41
C ASP A 43 7.54 -2.56 -8.90
N TYR A 44 7.10 -1.30 -8.89
CA TYR A 44 5.74 -0.92 -9.24
C TYR A 44 5.71 0.29 -10.18
N LYS A 45 4.83 0.23 -11.19
CA LYS A 45 4.83 1.23 -12.27
C LYS A 45 4.30 2.60 -11.85
N SER A 46 3.30 2.63 -10.97
CA SER A 46 2.59 3.86 -10.61
C SER A 46 2.89 4.21 -9.17
N VAL A 47 3.86 5.09 -8.96
CA VAL A 47 4.36 5.48 -7.64
C VAL A 47 4.13 6.98 -7.46
N ILE A 48 3.65 7.36 -6.28
CA ILE A 48 3.63 8.75 -5.83
C ILE A 48 4.58 8.84 -4.66
N ASN A 49 5.67 9.58 -4.85
CA ASN A 49 6.64 9.83 -3.80
C ASN A 49 6.34 11.17 -3.12
N LEU A 50 5.98 11.11 -1.86
CA LEU A 50 5.81 12.26 -0.99
C LEU A 50 7.16 12.65 -0.38
N SER A 51 7.34 13.93 -0.08
CA SER A 51 8.48 14.41 0.69
C SER A 51 8.21 14.25 2.18
N SER A 52 9.21 13.84 2.98
CA SER A 52 9.11 13.88 4.44
C SER A 52 9.06 15.29 5.01
N GLU A 53 9.53 16.30 4.26
CA GLU A 53 9.44 17.71 4.63
C GLU A 53 8.06 18.31 4.33
N GLY A 54 7.27 17.62 3.51
CA GLY A 54 5.91 18.02 3.14
C GLY A 54 4.85 17.63 4.17
N THR A 55 3.69 18.28 4.11
CA THR A 55 2.55 17.97 5.00
C THR A 55 1.76 16.76 4.50
N GLU A 56 1.87 16.42 3.22
CA GLU A 56 1.09 15.37 2.56
C GLU A 56 1.38 13.99 3.13
N ALA A 57 2.63 13.73 3.55
CA ALA A 57 3.00 12.48 4.20
C ALA A 57 2.25 12.29 5.53
N VAL A 58 2.14 13.36 6.33
CA VAL A 58 1.38 13.36 7.59
C VAL A 58 -0.12 13.24 7.32
N SER A 59 -0.66 13.99 6.35
CA SER A 59 -2.06 13.86 5.93
C SER A 59 -2.38 12.43 5.47
N TYR A 60 -1.49 11.80 4.72
CA TYR A 60 -1.63 10.40 4.33
C TYR A 60 -1.69 9.47 5.57
N LEU A 61 -0.79 9.65 6.54
CA LEU A 61 -0.77 8.87 7.78
C LEU A 61 -2.00 9.11 8.67
N LYS A 62 -2.63 10.28 8.59
CA LYS A 62 -3.91 10.60 9.23
C LYS A 62 -5.14 10.04 8.49
N CYS A 63 -4.93 9.29 7.41
CA CYS A 63 -5.98 8.78 6.52
C CYS A 63 -6.79 9.89 5.82
N GLU A 64 -6.22 11.08 5.67
CA GLU A 64 -6.84 12.18 4.94
C GLU A 64 -6.79 11.91 3.43
N THR A 65 -7.70 12.54 2.68
CA THR A 65 -7.63 12.55 1.21
C THR A 65 -6.61 13.60 0.81
N ILE A 66 -5.65 13.21 -0.04
CA ILE A 66 -4.63 14.13 -0.55
C ILE A 66 -4.88 14.45 -2.01
N THR A 67 -4.69 15.72 -2.37
CA THR A 67 -4.65 16.16 -3.76
C THR A 67 -3.21 16.09 -4.21
N VAL A 68 -2.96 15.43 -5.33
CA VAL A 68 -1.63 15.21 -5.87
C VAL A 68 -1.61 15.70 -7.30
N ASP A 69 -0.58 16.44 -7.65
CA ASP A 69 -0.30 16.79 -9.04
C ASP A 69 0.59 15.68 -9.62
N SER A 70 0.00 14.84 -10.46
CA SER A 70 0.65 13.65 -10.99
C SER A 70 0.05 13.27 -12.33
N ASP A 71 0.92 13.01 -13.30
CA ASP A 71 0.55 12.46 -14.61
C ASP A 71 0.33 10.93 -14.57
N ASN A 72 0.31 10.32 -13.37
CA ASN A 72 0.12 8.89 -13.23
C ASN A 72 -1.28 8.46 -13.71
N PRO A 73 -1.41 7.26 -14.28
CA PRO A 73 -2.70 6.75 -14.71
C PRO A 73 -3.63 6.52 -13.51
N LYS A 74 -4.95 6.66 -13.74
CA LYS A 74 -5.97 6.35 -12.73
C LYS A 74 -5.81 4.92 -12.21
N GLY A 75 -6.01 4.73 -10.91
CA GLY A 75 -5.94 3.42 -10.29
C GLY A 75 -5.03 3.37 -9.06
N TRP A 76 -4.53 2.17 -8.75
CA TRP A 76 -3.69 1.92 -7.59
C TRP A 76 -2.31 2.56 -7.73
N GLN A 77 -1.94 3.36 -6.74
CA GLN A 77 -0.65 4.03 -6.61
C GLN A 77 0.06 3.49 -5.38
N LEU A 78 1.32 3.07 -5.53
CA LEU A 78 2.19 2.86 -4.38
C LEU A 78 2.58 4.23 -3.84
N ILE A 79 2.32 4.46 -2.56
CA ILE A 79 2.70 5.70 -1.88
C ILE A 79 4.01 5.46 -1.16
N THR A 80 4.97 6.33 -1.42
CA THR A 80 6.28 6.31 -0.75
C THR A 80 6.54 7.66 -0.10
N VAL A 81 7.43 7.68 0.89
CA VAL A 81 8.02 8.89 1.46
C VAL A 81 9.54 8.79 1.31
N ASP A 82 10.14 9.74 0.61
CA ASP A 82 11.58 9.75 0.29
C ASP A 82 12.10 8.40 -0.24
N GLY A 83 11.28 7.73 -1.07
CA GLY A 83 11.60 6.42 -1.66
C GLY A 83 11.30 5.21 -0.78
N TYR A 84 10.82 5.37 0.46
CA TYR A 84 10.40 4.27 1.32
C TYR A 84 8.90 4.02 1.21
N PRO A 85 8.45 2.76 1.07
CA PRO A 85 7.02 2.46 0.93
C PRO A 85 6.24 2.83 2.19
N LEU A 86 5.09 3.50 1.99
CA LEU A 86 4.19 3.97 3.06
C LEU A 86 2.79 3.32 2.98
N GLY A 87 2.33 2.97 1.79
CA GLY A 87 1.07 2.25 1.63
C GLY A 87 0.48 2.36 0.24
N TRP A 88 -0.83 2.22 0.15
CA TRP A 88 -1.58 2.36 -1.10
C TRP A 88 -2.45 3.61 -1.12
N GLY A 89 -2.62 4.17 -2.32
CA GLY A 89 -3.65 5.12 -2.65
C GLY A 89 -4.36 4.72 -3.93
N LYS A 90 -5.58 5.22 -4.14
CA LYS A 90 -6.30 5.04 -5.40
C LYS A 90 -6.56 6.39 -6.04
N LEU A 91 -5.84 6.67 -7.12
CA LEU A 91 -5.88 7.92 -7.85
C LEU A 91 -7.11 7.99 -8.77
N ASN A 92 -7.83 9.09 -8.69
CA ASN A 92 -8.89 9.45 -9.62
C ASN A 92 -8.76 10.94 -9.98
N ASN A 93 -8.27 11.22 -11.19
CA ASN A 93 -7.82 12.56 -11.59
C ASN A 93 -6.73 13.05 -10.62
N SER A 94 -6.87 14.24 -10.06
CA SER A 94 -5.93 14.82 -9.08
C SER A 94 -6.20 14.38 -7.63
N THR A 95 -7.25 13.61 -7.37
CA THR A 95 -7.61 13.18 -6.01
C THR A 95 -7.12 11.78 -5.73
N LEU A 96 -6.27 11.64 -4.72
CA LEU A 96 -5.83 10.34 -4.22
C LEU A 96 -6.70 9.91 -3.04
N LYS A 97 -7.56 8.92 -3.28
CA LYS A 97 -8.27 8.25 -2.19
C LYS A 97 -7.28 7.43 -1.38
N ASN A 98 -7.14 7.76 -0.10
CA ASN A 98 -6.27 7.06 0.81
C ASN A 98 -6.80 5.66 1.14
N MET A 99 -5.94 4.65 0.99
CA MET A 99 -6.26 3.25 1.27
C MET A 99 -5.40 2.68 2.42
N TYR A 100 -4.75 3.57 3.18
CA TYR A 100 -4.00 3.24 4.40
C TYR A 100 -4.91 2.58 5.44
N LEU A 101 -4.35 1.67 6.24
CA LEU A 101 -5.13 0.94 7.24
C LEU A 101 -5.63 1.90 8.33
N PRO A 102 -6.95 2.01 8.56
CA PRO A 102 -7.48 2.92 9.59
C PRO A 102 -6.95 2.64 11.00
N GLY A 103 -6.62 1.38 11.30
CA GLY A 103 -6.04 0.98 12.59
C GLY A 103 -4.58 1.42 12.77
N TRP A 104 -3.93 1.93 11.73
CA TRP A 104 -2.56 2.47 11.79
C TRP A 104 -2.54 4.00 11.70
N ARG A 105 -3.73 4.62 11.72
CA ARG A 105 -3.89 6.05 11.64
C ARG A 105 -3.10 6.74 12.74
N TRP A 106 -2.32 7.73 12.33
CA TRP A 106 -1.65 8.62 13.26
C TRP A 106 -2.69 9.50 13.98
N MET A 107 -2.71 9.45 15.32
CA MET A 107 -3.48 10.34 16.20
C MET A 107 -2.67 11.56 16.63
#